data_AF-A0A096AZ92-F1
#
_entry.id   AF-A0A096AZ92-F1
#
_cell.length_a   1.000
_cell.length_b   1.000
_cell.length_c   1.000
_cell.angle_alpha   90.00
_cell.angle_beta   90.00
_cell.angle_gamma   90.00
#
_symmetry.space_group_name_H-M   'P 1'
#
loop_
_entity.id
_entity.type
_entity.pdbx_description
1 polymer ?
#
loop_
_entity_poly.entity_id
_entity_poly.type
_entity_poly.pdbx_seq_one_letter_code
_entity_poly.pdbx_strand_id
1 'polypeptide(L)' 'MHIREMREAAGLSQADVMRAMNVDSAAVCRWESGQSLPRADKLPLLADLFGCTIDALYGRKASENEAGAAS' A
#
# COMPACT_ATOMS: atom_id res chain seq x y z
N MET A 1 -0.75 1.35 -9.17
CA MET A 1 -0.81 0.95 -7.74
C MET A 1 -1.16 2.20 -6.95
N HIS A 2 -2.09 2.13 -6.01
CA HIS A 2 -2.72 3.29 -5.36
C HIS A 2 -1.97 3.73 -4.08
N ILE A 3 -0.63 3.73 -4.09
CA ILE A 3 0.18 3.94 -2.86
C ILE A 3 -0.05 5.34 -2.27
N ARG A 4 -0.06 6.38 -3.10
CA ARG A 4 -0.27 7.76 -2.63
C ARG A 4 -1.62 7.92 -1.97
N GLU A 5 -2.67 7.46 -2.64
CA GLU A 5 -4.05 7.54 -2.16
C GLU A 5 -4.22 6.78 -0.85
N MET A 6 -3.68 5.56 -0.75
CA MET A 6 -3.74 4.74 0.46
C MET A 6 -2.94 5.37 1.61
N ARG A 7 -1.76 5.93 1.33
CA ARG A 7 -0.95 6.64 2.33
C ARG A 7 -1.69 7.85 2.88
N GLU A 8 -2.28 8.66 2.01
CA GLU A 8 -3.04 9.85 2.40
C GLU A 8 -4.31 9.48 3.18
N ALA A 9 -5.02 8.42 2.78
CA ALA A 9 -6.18 7.89 3.51
C ALA A 9 -5.81 7.34 4.89
N ALA A 10 -4.61 6.78 5.06
CA ALA A 10 -4.07 6.34 6.34
C ALA A 10 -3.52 7.50 7.20
N GLY A 11 -3.57 8.76 6.71
CA GLY A 11 -3.06 9.92 7.43
C GLY A 11 -1.52 9.97 7.55
N LEU A 12 -0.81 9.25 6.68
CA LEU A 12 0.64 9.10 6.72
C LEU A 12 1.35 10.10 5.80
N SER A 13 2.50 10.60 6.24
CA SER A 13 3.46 11.31 5.38
C SER A 13 4.36 10.34 4.61
N GLN A 14 5.02 10.81 3.56
CA GLN A 14 6.04 9.99 2.87
C GLN A 14 7.17 9.57 3.81
N ALA A 15 7.54 10.43 4.77
CA ALA A 15 8.55 10.12 5.78
C ALA A 15 8.12 8.99 6.72
N ASP A 16 6.82 8.85 7.00
CA ASP A 16 6.31 7.72 7.78
C ASP A 16 6.48 6.40 7.02
N VAL A 17 6.15 6.40 5.73
CA VAL A 17 6.35 5.23 4.86
C VAL A 17 7.82 4.89 4.71
N MET A 18 8.70 5.88 4.53
CA MET A 18 10.16 5.66 4.49
C MET A 18 10.67 4.92 5.72
N ARG A 19 10.27 5.39 6.91
CA ARG A 19 10.67 4.81 8.19
C ARG A 19 10.11 3.39 8.37
N ALA A 20 8.82 3.20 8.09
CA ALA A 20 8.16 1.90 8.22
C ALA A 20 8.72 0.86 7.24
N MET A 21 9.04 1.27 6.02
CA MET A 21 9.48 0.38 4.94
C MET A 21 11.01 0.21 4.87
N ASN A 22 11.75 0.96 5.70
CA ASN A 22 13.20 1.08 5.68
C ASN A 22 13.73 1.36 4.26
N VAL A 23 13.24 2.43 3.64
CA VAL A 23 13.64 2.87 2.29
C VAL A 23 13.92 4.36 2.25
N ASP A 24 14.62 4.80 1.21
CA ASP A 24 14.83 6.21 0.94
C ASP A 24 13.56 6.91 0.39
N SER A 25 13.57 8.24 0.45
CA SER A 25 12.48 9.07 -0.09
C SER A 25 12.28 8.87 -1.59
N ALA A 26 13.36 8.63 -2.34
CA ALA A 26 13.30 8.45 -3.77
C ALA A 26 12.50 7.19 -4.16
N ALA A 27 12.60 6.12 -3.37
CA ALA A 27 11.80 4.91 -3.54
C ALA A 27 10.31 5.21 -3.38
N VAL A 28 9.92 5.89 -2.29
CA VAL A 28 8.51 6.28 -2.05
C VAL A 28 7.99 7.18 -3.17
N CYS A 29 8.77 8.19 -3.58
CA CYS A 29 8.41 9.08 -4.70
C CYS A 29 8.22 8.31 -6.02
N ARG A 30 9.10 7.36 -6.34
CA ARG A 30 8.97 6.55 -7.56
C ARG A 30 7.77 5.61 -7.51
N TRP A 31 7.43 5.08 -6.34
CA TRP A 31 6.25 4.25 -6.16
C TRP A 31 4.95 5.05 -6.34
N GLU A 32 4.88 6.24 -5.73
CA GLU A 32 3.70 7.11 -5.82
C GLU A 32 3.50 7.73 -7.20
N SER A 33 4.57 7.96 -7.95
CA SER A 33 4.53 8.45 -9.33
C SER A 33 4.41 7.34 -10.38
N GLY A 34 4.46 6.06 -9.97
CA GLY A 34 4.41 4.93 -10.89
C GLY A 34 5.69 4.70 -11.70
N GLN A 35 6.78 5.42 -11.42
CA GLN A 35 8.08 5.24 -12.07
C GLN A 35 8.74 3.89 -11.74
N SER A 36 8.41 3.31 -10.58
CA SER A 36 8.81 1.96 -10.21
C SER A 36 7.77 1.32 -9.30
N LEU A 37 7.77 0.00 -9.21
CA LEU A 37 6.93 -0.72 -8.26
C LEU A 37 7.75 -1.14 -7.03
N PRO A 38 7.12 -1.22 -5.85
CA PRO A 38 7.71 -1.94 -4.73
C PRO A 38 7.97 -3.39 -5.14
N ARG A 39 9.06 -3.97 -4.61
CA ARG A 39 9.28 -5.40 -4.73
C ARG A 39 8.17 -6.18 -4.01
N ALA A 40 7.95 -7.42 -4.43
CA ALA A 40 6.88 -8.28 -3.91
C ALA A 40 6.96 -8.47 -2.38
N ASP A 41 8.16 -8.52 -1.81
CA ASP A 41 8.40 -8.61 -0.36
C ASP A 41 7.91 -7.39 0.44
N LYS A 42 7.72 -6.25 -0.21
CA LYS A 42 7.18 -5.02 0.40
C LYS A 42 5.66 -4.91 0.33
N LEU A 43 5.00 -5.74 -0.47
CA LEU A 43 3.54 -5.64 -0.65
C LEU A 43 2.77 -5.96 0.64
N PRO A 44 3.09 -7.03 1.41
CA PRO A 44 2.40 -7.29 2.67
C PRO A 44 2.59 -6.15 3.67
N LEU A 45 3.82 -5.64 3.81
CA LEU A 45 4.14 -4.53 4.71
C LEU A 45 3.39 -3.24 4.35
N LEU A 46 3.24 -2.93 3.07
CA LEU A 46 2.45 -1.79 2.62
C LEU A 46 0.95 -1.98 2.90
N ALA A 47 0.44 -3.19 2.70
CA ALA A 47 -0.95 -3.52 3.01
C ALA A 47 -1.24 -3.34 4.51
N ASP A 48 -0.37 -3.89 5.36
CA ASP A 48 -0.46 -3.75 6.82
C ASP A 48 -0.37 -2.28 7.25
N LEU A 49 0.59 -1.53 6.70
CA LEU A 49 0.80 -0.12 7.01
C LEU A 49 -0.40 0.75 6.63
N PHE A 50 -1.07 0.45 5.52
CA PHE A 50 -2.24 1.19 5.05
C PHE A 50 -3.56 0.62 5.55
N GLY A 51 -3.56 -0.50 6.28
CA GLY A 51 -4.77 -1.18 6.75
C GLY A 51 -5.64 -1.70 5.62
N CYS A 52 -5.05 -2.22 4.53
CA CYS A 52 -5.76 -2.72 3.36
C CYS A 52 -5.21 -4.07 2.88
N THR A 53 -5.87 -4.69 1.91
CA THR A 53 -5.36 -5.92 1.27
C THR A 53 -4.34 -5.59 0.17
N ILE A 54 -3.51 -6.57 -0.19
CA ILE A 54 -2.60 -6.42 -1.34
C ILE A 54 -3.39 -6.15 -2.62
N ASP A 55 -4.55 -6.77 -2.80
CA ASP A 55 -5.46 -6.51 -3.92
C ASP A 55 -5.89 -5.03 -3.99
N ALA A 56 -6.20 -4.44 -2.85
CA ALA A 56 -6.59 -3.04 -2.74
C ALA A 56 -5.46 -2.09 -3.20
N LEU A 57 -4.19 -2.44 -2.98
CA LEU A 57 -3.05 -1.67 -3.51
C LEU A 57 -3.09 -1.56 -5.05
N TYR A 58 -3.70 -2.53 -5.73
CA TYR A 58 -3.90 -2.55 -7.18
C TYR A 58 -5.30 -2.12 -7.62
N GLY A 59 -6.12 -1.58 -6.71
CA GLY A 59 -7.48 -1.11 -7.02
C GLY A 59 -8.48 -2.25 -7.22
N ARG A 60 -8.12 -3.48 -6.86
CA ARG A 60 -9.02 -4.63 -6.87
C ARG A 60 -9.79 -4.64 -5.56
N LYS A 61 -11.12 -4.62 -5.65
CA LYS A 61 -12.00 -4.85 -4.49
C LYS A 61 -11.99 -6.34 -4.17
N ALA A 62 -12.06 -6.69 -2.88
CA ALA A 62 -12.41 -8.05 -2.50
C ALA A 62 -13.74 -8.40 -3.18
N SER A 63 -13.80 -9.56 -3.84
CA SER A 63 -15.06 -10.02 -4.39
C SER A 63 -16.05 -10.18 -3.24
N GLU A 64 -17.33 -9.82 -3.46
CA GLU A 64 -18.39 -9.87 -2.43
C GLU A 64 -18.57 -11.27 -1.80
N ASN A 65 -17.96 -12.30 -2.38
CA ASN A 65 -18.03 -13.69 -1.93
C ASN A 65 -17.21 -13.99 -0.66
N GLU A 66 -16.29 -13.10 -0.23
CA GLU A 66 -15.44 -13.34 0.95
C GLU A 66 -15.96 -12.67 2.24
N ALA A 67 -16.89 -11.72 2.12
CA ALA A 67 -17.48 -11.03 3.28
C ALA A 67 -18.52 -11.86 4.04
N GLY A 68 -18.95 -13.01 3.49
CA GLY A 68 -19.97 -13.89 4.08
C GLY A 68 -19.44 -15.05 4.93
N ALA A 69 -18.12 -15.25 5.01
CA ALA A 69 -17.52 -16.40 5.72
C ALA A 69 -17.13 -16.10 7.18
N ALA A 70 -17.31 -14.86 7.63
CA ALA A 70 -17.15 -14.46 9.02
C ALA A 70 -18.51 -13.98 9.57
N SER A 71 -19.42 -14.94 9.80
CA SER A 71 -20.65 -14.76 10.57
C SER A 71 -20.95 -16.03 11.34
#